data_AF-A0A1Q5SHS5-F1
#
_entry.id   AF-A0A1Q5SHS5-F1
#
_cell.length_a   1.000
_cell.length_b   1.000
_cell.length_c   1.000
_cell.angle_alpha   90.00
_cell.angle_beta   90.00
_cell.angle_gamma   90.00
#
_symmetry.space_group_name_H-M   'P 1'
#
loop_
_entity.id
_entity.type
_entity.pdbx_description
1 polymer ?
#
loop_
_entity_poly.entity_id
_entity_poly.type
_entity_poly.pdbx_seq_one_letter_code
_entity_poly.pdbx_strand_id
1 'polypeptide(L)'
;MKHVEARPYADTEAAARKLVELAAGIEPVQDGRIHIEKINYPFLSKLKATGPEFGAGLRYAVEHGWLELHESGTYVRMPARSD
;
A
#
# COMPACT_ATOMS: atom_id res chain seq x y z
N MET A 1 18.99 23.06 -15.84
CA MET A 1 17.77 22.73 -15.06
C MET A 1 18.02 21.40 -14.39
N LYS A 2 17.81 21.29 -13.07
CA LYS A 2 17.92 20.01 -12.37
C LYS A 2 16.68 19.21 -12.77
N HIS A 3 16.84 18.10 -13.49
CA HIS A 3 15.73 17.18 -13.76
C HIS A 3 15.22 16.68 -12.40
N VAL A 4 14.05 17.14 -12.00
CA VAL A 4 13.31 16.51 -10.90
C VAL A 4 12.80 15.21 -11.49
N GLU A 5 13.33 14.08 -11.02
CA GLU A 5 12.76 12.78 -11.36
C GLU A 5 11.27 12.80 -11.02
N ALA A 6 10.42 12.36 -11.96
CA ALA A 6 8.99 12.31 -11.74
C ALA A 6 8.73 11.47 -10.48
N ARG A 7 7.97 12.02 -9.53
CA ARG A 7 7.60 11.30 -8.30
C ARG A 7 6.54 10.26 -8.68
N PRO A 8 6.89 8.97 -8.75
CA PRO A 8 6.00 7.97 -9.35
C PRO A 8 4.71 7.79 -8.54
N TYR A 9 4.73 8.11 -7.25
CA TYR A 9 3.60 7.92 -6.33
C TYR A 9 2.79 9.19 -6.08
N ALA A 10 3.06 10.28 -6.81
CA ALA A 10 2.14 11.42 -6.88
C ALA A 10 0.83 11.03 -7.60
N ASP A 11 0.91 10.04 -8.50
CA ASP A 11 -0.26 9.31 -8.99
C ASP A 11 -0.75 8.34 -7.90
N THR A 12 -2.00 8.55 -7.49
CA THR A 12 -2.61 7.80 -6.39
C THR A 12 -2.86 6.33 -6.76
N GLU A 13 -3.19 6.03 -8.02
CA GLU A 13 -3.35 4.65 -8.48
C GLU A 13 -1.99 3.94 -8.51
N ALA A 14 -0.94 4.62 -8.98
CA ALA A 14 0.41 4.08 -8.96
C ALA A 14 0.90 3.77 -7.54
N ALA A 15 0.59 4.66 -6.57
CA ALA A 15 0.82 4.41 -5.15
C ALA A 15 0.05 3.16 -4.67
N ALA A 16 -1.25 3.08 -4.95
CA ALA A 16 -2.11 1.97 -4.56
C ALA A 16 -1.61 0.61 -5.11
N ARG A 17 -1.29 0.55 -6.42
CA ARG A 17 -0.75 -0.66 -7.06
C ARG A 17 0.53 -1.13 -6.40
N LYS A 18 1.41 -0.19 -6.01
CA LYS A 18 2.65 -0.54 -5.32
C LYS A 18 2.41 -1.06 -3.91
N LEU A 19 1.42 -0.53 -3.18
CA LEU A 19 1.03 -1.06 -1.87
C LEU A 19 0.48 -2.48 -1.96
N VAL A 20 -0.34 -2.77 -2.97
CA VAL A 20 -0.85 -4.12 -3.24
C VAL A 20 0.30 -5.07 -3.59
N GLU A 21 1.25 -4.65 -4.42
CA GLU A 21 2.45 -5.43 -4.75
C GLU A 21 3.28 -5.76 -3.49
N LEU A 22 3.50 -4.77 -2.63
CA LEU A 22 4.20 -4.96 -1.35
C LEU A 22 3.44 -5.92 -0.43
N ALA A 23 2.12 -5.79 -0.34
CA ALA A 23 1.26 -6.66 0.47
C ALA A 23 1.30 -8.11 -0.03
N ALA A 24 1.23 -8.33 -1.35
CA ALA A 24 1.29 -9.65 -1.97
C ALA A 24 2.61 -10.40 -1.71
N GLY A 25 3.69 -9.68 -1.39
CA GLY A 25 4.99 -10.26 -1.03
C GLY A 25 5.17 -10.56 0.46
N ILE A 26 4.15 -10.33 1.29
CA ILE A 26 4.24 -10.53 2.74
C ILE A 26 3.39 -11.74 3.14
N GLU A 27 4.01 -12.69 3.83
CA GLU A 27 3.28 -13.80 4.47
C GLU A 27 2.32 -13.23 5.54
N PRO A 28 1.00 -13.43 5.39
CA PRO A 28 0.03 -12.97 6.37
C PRO A 28 0.14 -13.75 7.68
N VAL A 29 -0.27 -13.13 8.77
CA VAL A 29 -0.47 -13.80 10.06
C VAL A 29 -1.89 -14.37 10.11
N GLN A 30 -2.39 -14.65 11.32
CA GLN A 30 -3.73 -15.19 11.54
C GLN A 30 -4.83 -14.39 10.80
N ASP A 31 -5.77 -15.12 10.20
CA ASP A 31 -6.93 -14.56 9.49
C ASP A 31 -6.55 -13.63 8.30
N GLY A 32 -5.45 -13.95 7.61
CA GLY A 32 -5.01 -13.23 6.42
C GLY A 32 -4.44 -11.83 6.70
N ARG A 33 -4.23 -11.46 7.96
CA ARG A 33 -3.82 -10.11 8.37
C ARG A 33 -2.36 -9.85 8.02
N ILE A 34 -2.09 -8.67 7.50
CA ILE A 34 -0.75 -8.15 7.22
C ILE A 34 -0.56 -6.88 8.05
N HIS A 35 0.47 -6.85 8.90
CA HIS A 35 0.80 -5.63 9.65
C HIS A 35 1.10 -4.48 8.67
N ILE A 36 0.39 -3.37 8.79
CA ILE A 36 0.48 -2.24 7.86
C ILE A 36 1.90 -1.63 7.81
N GLU A 37 2.66 -1.73 8.89
CA GLU A 37 4.05 -1.27 8.93
C GLU A 37 4.94 -2.01 7.93
N LYS A 38 4.63 -3.28 7.62
CA LYS A 38 5.41 -4.09 6.68
C LYS A 38 5.24 -3.61 5.24
N ILE A 39 4.17 -2.89 4.91
CA ILE A 39 4.01 -2.19 3.62
C ILE A 39 4.45 -0.72 3.71
N ASN A 40 4.20 -0.04 4.84
CA ASN A 40 4.54 1.36 5.03
C ASN A 40 6.06 1.59 5.02
N TYR A 41 6.81 0.77 5.75
CA TYR A 41 8.27 0.89 5.85
C TYR A 41 8.97 0.80 4.49
N PRO A 42 8.78 -0.25 3.65
CA PRO A 42 9.44 -0.29 2.35
C PRO A 42 8.97 0.84 1.43
N PHE A 43 7.69 1.24 1.48
CA PHE A 43 7.17 2.33 0.66
C PHE A 43 7.87 3.67 0.95
N LEU A 44 8.01 4.04 2.24
CA LEU A 44 8.68 5.28 2.63
C LEU A 44 10.20 5.17 2.54
N SER A 45 10.79 4.12 3.12
CA SER A 45 12.24 4.06 3.35
C SER A 45 13.00 3.58 2.12
N LYS A 46 12.45 2.62 1.36
CA LYS A 46 13.13 2.02 0.19
C LYS A 46 12.71 2.71 -1.10
N LEU A 47 11.43 2.98 -1.29
CA LEU A 47 10.91 3.61 -2.51
C LEU A 47 10.91 5.15 -2.45
N LYS A 48 11.33 5.73 -1.31
CA LYS A 48 11.44 7.18 -1.10
C LYS A 48 10.14 7.93 -1.36
N ALA A 49 9.01 7.25 -1.20
CA ALA A 49 7.69 7.86 -1.19
C ALA A 49 7.44 8.61 0.14
N THR A 50 6.31 9.29 0.24
CA THR A 50 5.94 10.11 1.40
C THR A 50 4.68 9.62 2.09
N GLY A 51 4.50 10.03 3.35
CA GLY A 51 3.31 9.69 4.14
C GLY A 51 1.98 10.06 3.46
N PRO A 52 1.85 11.26 2.84
CA PRO A 52 0.65 11.60 2.08
C PRO A 52 0.41 10.67 0.88
N GLU A 53 1.45 10.28 0.13
CA GLU A 53 1.33 9.34 -0.99
C GLU A 53 0.93 7.94 -0.48
N PHE A 54 1.45 7.50 0.66
CA PHE A 54 1.04 6.25 1.31
C PHE A 54 -0.44 6.29 1.69
N GLY A 55 -0.88 7.36 2.35
CA GLY A 55 -2.28 7.53 2.76
C GLY A 55 -3.24 7.61 1.59
N ALA A 56 -2.88 8.33 0.53
CA ALA A 56 -3.68 8.42 -0.69
C ALA A 56 -3.78 7.07 -1.40
N GLY A 57 -2.64 6.38 -1.59
CA GLY A 57 -2.61 5.05 -2.21
C GLY A 57 -3.37 4.00 -1.40
N LEU A 58 -3.26 4.02 -0.07
CA LEU A 58 -3.99 3.11 0.80
C LEU A 58 -5.50 3.33 0.71
N ARG A 59 -5.94 4.59 0.78
CA ARG A 59 -7.37 4.93 0.61
C ARG A 59 -7.89 4.44 -0.74
N TYR A 60 -7.16 4.74 -1.81
CA TYR A 60 -7.54 4.32 -3.16
C TYR A 60 -7.63 2.79 -3.28
N ALA A 61 -6.65 2.05 -2.74
CA ALA A 61 -6.68 0.58 -2.74
C ALA A 61 -7.89 0.02 -1.97
N VAL A 62 -8.29 0.65 -0.86
CA VAL A 62 -9.47 0.25 -0.09
C VAL A 62 -10.76 0.56 -0.84
N GLU A 63 -10.88 1.75 -1.42
CA GLU A 63 -12.05 2.17 -2.21
C GLU A 63 -12.30 1.25 -3.42
N HIS A 64 -11.23 0.72 -4.02
CA HIS A 64 -11.32 -0.20 -5.15
C HIS A 64 -11.36 -1.68 -4.74
N GLY A 65 -11.41 -1.98 -3.44
CA GLY A 65 -11.44 -3.34 -2.93
C GLY A 65 -10.19 -4.16 -3.27
N TRP A 66 -9.02 -3.52 -3.40
CA TRP A 66 -7.74 -4.19 -3.64
C TRP A 66 -7.02 -4.54 -2.33
N LEU A 67 -7.31 -3.79 -1.27
CA LEU A 67 -6.91 -4.09 0.10
C LEU A 67 -8.10 -3.82 1.01
N GLU A 68 -8.23 -4.61 2.07
CA GLU A 68 -9.12 -4.29 3.18
C GLU A 68 -8.30 -3.68 4.32
N LEU A 69 -8.71 -2.52 4.83
CA LEU A 69 -8.10 -1.93 6.03
C LEU A 69 -8.90 -2.35 7.26
N HIS A 70 -8.23 -2.97 8.22
CA HIS A 70 -8.82 -3.31 9.51
C HIS A 70 -9.15 -2.04 10.30
N GLU A 71 -10.25 -2.02 11.05
CA GLU A 71 -10.73 -0.86 11.82
C GLU A 71 -9.68 -0.26 12.78
N SER A 72 -8.78 -1.11 13.29
CA SER A 72 -7.69 -0.67 14.19
C SER A 72 -6.62 0.17 13.48
N GLY A 73 -6.63 0.22 12.15
CA GLY A 73 -5.58 0.83 11.33
C GLY A 73 -4.26 0.05 11.31
N THR A 74 -4.15 -1.06 12.06
CA THR A 74 -2.89 -1.80 12.25
C THR A 74 -2.64 -2.85 11.17
N TYR A 75 -3.72 -3.32 10.53
CA TYR A 75 -3.66 -4.44 9.60
C TYR A 75 -4.34 -4.09 8.29
N VAL A 76 -3.79 -4.64 7.21
CA VAL A 76 -4.49 -4.78 5.93
C VAL A 76 -4.68 -6.26 5.60
N ARG A 77 -5.61 -6.58 4.70
CA ARG A 77 -5.75 -7.92 4.10
C ARG A 77 -5.84 -7.81 2.58
N MET A 78 -5.38 -8.86 1.90
CA MET A 78 -5.70 -9.08 0.50
C MET A 78 -7.13 -9.63 0.43
N PRO A 79 -8.01 -9.08 -0.41
CA PRO A 79 -9.34 -9.63 -0.62
C PRO A 79 -9.23 -11.06 -1.16
N ALA A 80 -10.16 -11.92 -0.76
CA ALA A 80 -10.29 -13.24 -1.38
C ALA A 80 -10.52 -13.07 -2.89
N ARG A 81 -9.77 -13.80 -3.71
CA ARG A 81 -10.08 -13.88 -5.14
C ARG A 81 -11.47 -14.49 -5.26
N SER A 82 -12.38 -13.81 -5.94
CA SER A 82 -13.63 -14.43 -6.36
C SER A 82 -13.30 -15.37 -7.52
N ASP A 83 -13.55 -16.66 -7.32
CA ASP A 83 -13.40 -17.72 -8.31
C ASP A 83 -14.37 -17.54 -9.50
#